data_AF-A0A6P0SHW7-F1
#
_entry.id   AF-A0A6P0SHW7-F1
#
_cell.length_a   1.000
_cell.length_b   1.000
_cell.length_c   1.000
_cell.angle_alpha   90.00
_cell.angle_beta   90.00
_cell.angle_gamma   90.00
#
_symmetry.space_group_name_H-M   'P 1'
#
loop_
_entity.id
_entity.type
_entity.pdbx_description
1 polymer ?
#
loop_
_entity_poly.entity_id
_entity_poly.type
_entity_poly.pdbx_seq_one_letter_code
_entity_poly.pdbx_strand_id
1 'polypeptide(L)' 'PNSAATTARVSEAVQEALLRFEPRIDVVDVRVQSPTPEQMLVNIDYRVRATNNVFNLVYPFYLEGSAG' A
#
# COMPACT_ATOMS: atom_id res chain seq x y z
N PRO A 1 -8.80 15.50 -4.24
CA PRO A 1 -8.77 14.69 -5.49
C PRO A 1 -7.65 13.64 -5.43
N ASN A 2 -7.99 12.39 -5.72
CA ASN A 2 -7.05 11.27 -5.84
C ASN A 2 -6.16 11.49 -7.08
N SER A 3 -5.05 12.19 -6.91
CA SER A 3 -4.12 12.55 -7.99
C SER A 3 -2.94 11.57 -8.05
N ALA A 4 -2.33 11.38 -9.22
CA ALA A 4 -1.16 10.50 -9.37
C ALA A 4 -0.01 10.84 -8.41
N ALA A 5 0.15 12.12 -8.05
CA ALA A 5 1.12 12.57 -7.06
C ALA A 5 0.76 12.10 -5.63
N THR A 6 -0.54 12.06 -5.29
CA THR A 6 -1.03 11.51 -4.01
C THR A 6 -0.81 10.00 -3.97
N THR A 7 -1.12 9.30 -5.06
CA THR A 7 -0.93 7.84 -5.20
C THR A 7 0.54 7.44 -4.99
N ALA A 8 1.48 8.17 -5.62
CA ALA A 8 2.92 7.91 -5.48
C ALA A 8 3.40 8.11 -4.04
N ARG A 9 2.99 9.20 -3.38
CA ARG A 9 3.34 9.45 -1.97
C ARG A 9 2.79 8.39 -1.03
N VAL A 10 1.57 7.91 -1.26
CA VAL A 10 0.99 6.82 -0.47
C VAL A 10 1.79 5.53 -0.66
N SER A 11 2.17 5.21 -1.90
CA SER A 11 2.99 4.02 -2.19
C SER A 11 4.33 4.06 -1.46
N GLU A 12 5.03 5.19 -1.52
CA GLU A 12 6.33 5.40 -0.87
C GLU A 12 6.21 5.33 0.66
N ALA A 13 5.21 6.00 1.24
CA ALA A 13 4.96 5.98 2.68
C ALA A 13 4.63 4.57 3.20
N VAL A 14 3.83 3.80 2.45
CA VAL A 14 3.52 2.40 2.77
C VAL A 14 4.78 1.55 2.71
N GLN A 15 5.61 1.72 1.67
CA GLN A 15 6.86 0.98 1.54
C GLN A 15 7.83 1.25 2.69
N GLU A 16 8.05 2.53 3.04
CA GLU A 16 8.90 2.91 4.18
C GLU A 16 8.37 2.36 5.50
N ALA A 17 7.05 2.44 5.72
CA ALA A 17 6.43 1.91 6.94
C ALA A 17 6.65 0.40 7.07
N LEU A 18 6.45 -0.37 5.98
CA LEU A 18 6.66 -1.82 6.00
C LEU A 18 8.14 -2.17 6.24
N LEU A 19 9.07 -1.46 5.60
CA LEU A 19 10.51 -1.66 5.80
C LEU A 19 10.93 -1.36 7.26
N ARG A 20 10.31 -0.36 7.88
CA ARG A 20 10.66 0.07 9.24
C ARG A 20 10.00 -0.78 10.33
N PHE A 21 8.74 -1.15 10.14
CA PHE A 21 7.93 -1.76 11.20
C PHE A 21 7.71 -3.27 11.02
N GLU A 22 7.94 -3.84 9.84
CA GLU A 22 7.74 -5.27 9.58
C GLU A 22 9.01 -5.97 9.04
N PRO A 23 10.01 -6.23 9.90
CA PRO A 23 11.28 -6.87 9.49
C PRO A 23 11.14 -8.34 9.08
N ARG A 24 9.94 -8.93 9.25
CA ARG A 24 9.65 -10.34 8.96
C ARG A 24 9.37 -10.58 7.48
N ILE A 25 9.09 -9.53 6.72
CA ILE A 25 8.72 -9.62 5.31
C ILE A 25 9.74 -8.90 4.43
N ASP A 26 9.98 -9.44 3.23
CA ASP A 26 10.60 -8.73 2.13
C ASP A 26 9.50 -8.19 1.24
N VAL A 27 9.36 -6.87 1.17
CA VAL A 27 8.43 -6.23 0.23
C VAL A 27 8.97 -6.41 -1.18
N VAL A 28 8.17 -7.02 -2.05
CA VAL A 28 8.51 -7.29 -3.46
C VAL A 28 7.98 -6.16 -4.34
N ASP A 29 6.71 -5.80 -4.15
CA ASP A 29 6.08 -4.72 -4.90
C ASP A 29 4.95 -4.08 -4.10
N VAL A 30 4.71 -2.77 -4.30
CA VAL A 30 3.59 -2.03 -3.73
C VAL A 30 2.90 -1.29 -4.85
N ARG A 31 1.63 -1.63 -5.10
CA ARG A 31 0.83 -1.04 -6.17
C ARG A 31 -0.40 -0.38 -5.58
N VAL A 32 -0.52 0.93 -5.82
CA VAL A 32 -1.69 1.69 -5.43
C VAL A 32 -2.57 1.91 -6.65
N GLN A 33 -3.84 1.53 -6.55
CA GLN A 33 -4.85 1.68 -7.60
C GLN A 33 -6.01 2.51 -7.07
N SER A 34 -6.59 3.33 -7.93
CA SER A 34 -7.68 4.23 -7.57
C SER A 34 -8.90 3.90 -8.41
N PRO A 35 -9.67 2.85 -8.07
CA PRO A 35 -10.80 2.42 -8.90
C PRO A 35 -11.91 3.48 -8.96
N THR A 36 -12.04 4.30 -7.91
CA THR A 36 -12.92 5.47 -7.87
C THR A 36 -12.19 6.67 -7.26
N PRO A 37 -12.66 7.92 -7.46
CA PRO A 37 -12.05 9.11 -6.86
C PRO A 37 -12.01 9.09 -5.32
N GLU A 38 -12.93 8.37 -4.68
CA GLU A 38 -13.09 8.21 -3.25
C GLU A 38 -12.42 6.95 -2.66
N GLN A 39 -11.87 6.07 -3.50
CA GLN A 39 -11.29 4.81 -3.07
C GLN A 39 -9.85 4.64 -3.56
N MET A 40 -8.97 4.16 -2.68
CA MET A 40 -7.65 3.66 -3.03
C MET A 40 -7.51 2.21 -2.57
N LEU A 41 -6.98 1.37 -3.45
CA LEU A 41 -6.59 -0.01 -3.16
C LEU A 41 -5.07 -0.07 -3.13
N VAL A 42 -4.51 -0.50 -2.00
CA VAL A 42 -3.07 -0.73 -1.86
C VAL A 42 -2.84 -2.24 -1.88
N ASN A 43 -2.18 -2.71 -2.94
CA ASN A 43 -1.78 -4.10 -3.10
C ASN A 43 -0.31 -4.23 -2.73
N ILE A 44 0.01 -5.11 -1.81
CA ILE A 44 1.37 -5.35 -1.33
C ILE A 44 1.72 -6.80 -1.61
N ASP A 45 2.66 -7.00 -2.54
CA ASP A 45 3.29 -8.29 -2.74
C ASP A 45 4.51 -8.37 -1.83
N TYR A 46 4.57 -9.40 -1.00
CA TYR A 46 5.68 -9.59 -0.08
C TYR A 46 5.99 -11.06 0.10
N ARG A 47 7.21 -11.31 0.58
CA ARG A 47 7.70 -12.63 0.93
C ARG A 47 7.98 -12.71 2.41
N VAL A 48 7.45 -13.72 3.09
CA VAL A 48 7.77 -13.94 4.51
C VAL A 48 9.13 -14.59 4.63
N ARG A 49 10.08 -13.94 5.31
CA ARG A 49 11.48 -14.40 5.43
C ARG A 49 11.59 -15.76 6.12
N ALA A 50 10.74 -16.01 7.12
CA ALA A 50 10.78 -17.22 7.93
C ALA A 50 10.35 -18.49 7.16
N THR A 51 9.42 -18.36 6.20
CA THR A 51 8.84 -19.51 5.50
C THR A 51 9.13 -19.52 4.00
N ASN A 52 9.81 -18.48 3.48
CA ASN A 52 10.09 -18.27 2.05
C ASN A 52 8.84 -18.37 1.15
N ASN A 53 7.67 -18.02 1.69
CA ASN A 53 6.39 -18.05 0.97
C ASN A 53 6.03 -16.63 0.51
N VAL A 54 5.48 -16.52 -0.71
CA VAL A 54 5.01 -15.26 -1.29
C VAL A 54 3.52 -15.10 -1.03
N PHE A 55 3.12 -13.91 -0.57
CA PHE A 55 1.73 -13.55 -0.27
C PHE A 55 1.38 -12.20 -0.89
N ASN A 56 0.08 -11.97 -1.09
CA ASN A 56 -0.48 -10.68 -1.48
C ASN A 56 -1.46 -10.20 -0.39
N LEU A 57 -1.34 -8.94 0.01
CA LEU A 57 -2.27 -8.28 0.92
C LEU A 57 -2.90 -7.08 0.22
N VAL A 58 -4.23 -7.10 0.13
CA VAL A 58 -5.03 -6.01 -0.45
C VAL A 58 -5.68 -5.24 0.69
N TYR A 59 -5.28 -3.98 0.86
CA TYR A 59 -5.85 -3.10 1.88
C TYR A 59 -6.65 -1.96 1.22
N PRO A 60 -7.97 -1.88 1.45
CA PRO A 60 -8.79 -0.78 0.94
C PRO A 60 -8.66 0.46 1.86
N PHE A 61 -8.17 1.56 1.31
CA PHE A 61 -8.22 2.88 1.93
C PHE A 61 -9.43 3.66 1.37
N TYR A 62 -10.26 4.14 2.28
CA TYR A 62 -11.37 5.03 1.96
C TYR A 62 -10.94 6.47 2.22
N LEU A 63 -11.06 7.32 1.20
CA LEU A 63 -10.83 8.75 1.36
C LEU A 63 -12.10 9.34 1.98
N GLU A 64 -12.11 9.55 3.29
CA GLU A 64 -13.08 10.45 3.88
C GLU A 64 -12.80 11.84 3.32
N GLY A 65 -13.73 12.37 2.53
CA GLY A 65 -13.70 13.78 2.16
C GLY A 65 -13.69 14.58 3.45
N SER A 66 -12.58 15.26 3.74
CA SER A 66 -12.55 16.26 4.81
C SER A 66 -13.69 17.23 4.53
N ALA A 67 -14.77 17.13 5.29
CA ALA A 67 -15.87 18.06 5.21
C ALA A 67 -15.37 19.41 5.72
N GLY A 68 -15.19 20.37 4.81
CA GLY A 68 -15.07 21.80 5.10
C GLY A 68 -13.74 22.26 5.66
#